data_AF-A0A497L6W2-F1
#
_entry.id   AF-A0A497L6W2-F1
#
_cell.length_a   1.000
_cell.length_b   1.000
_cell.length_c   1.000
_cell.angle_alpha   90.00
_cell.angle_beta   90.00
_cell.angle_gamma   90.00
#
_symmetry.space_group_name_H-M   'P 1'
#
loop_
_entity.id
_entity.type
_entity.pdbx_description
1 polymer ?
#
loop_
_entity_poly.entity_id
_entity_poly.type
_entity_poly.pdbx_seq_one_letter_code
_entity_poly.pdbx_strand_id
1 'polypeptide(L)'
;MLDAEDVEKVESPESIPLEEVFEPPAARPPAARESTDDLVRVLRKVREDVGQICELSSEEEKVVEAFSLALLRLMRPLARAIPVDPSALPRELGEIERANIIPKGDLIVLYSDGRMESIDLGDEKNRDLLVGVVRNVLPKFNGLVTERRARLEKRMDFLAAITKELQNIAEAFSSAIG
;
A
#
# COMPACT_ATOMS: atom_id res chain seq x y z
N MET A 1 -103.43 -1.28 -59.38
CA MET A 1 -102.42 -1.90 -60.26
C MET A 1 -101.54 -2.75 -59.37
N LEU A 2 -101.64 -4.09 -59.53
CA LEU A 2 -100.66 -5.16 -59.23
C LEU A 2 -100.22 -5.26 -57.75
N ASP A 3 -100.83 -6.12 -56.93
CA ASP A 3 -100.68 -7.60 -56.79
C ASP A 3 -99.34 -8.01 -56.14
N ALA A 4 -99.41 -8.60 -54.93
CA ALA A 4 -99.04 -10.00 -54.59
C ALA A 4 -97.60 -10.09 -54.07
N GLU A 5 -97.16 -10.83 -53.05
CA GLU A 5 -97.64 -11.85 -52.08
C GLU A 5 -96.53 -11.82 -50.97
N ASP A 6 -96.81 -11.81 -49.67
CA ASP A 6 -97.18 -12.93 -48.79
C ASP A 6 -96.03 -13.88 -48.37
N VAL A 7 -96.08 -14.30 -47.09
CA VAL A 7 -95.47 -15.51 -46.48
C VAL A 7 -94.13 -15.42 -45.67
N GLU A 8 -94.34 -15.40 -44.33
CA GLU A 8 -93.78 -16.23 -43.23
C GLU A 8 -92.31 -16.21 -42.74
N LYS A 9 -92.22 -16.15 -41.38
CA LYS A 9 -91.38 -16.93 -40.43
C LYS A 9 -89.85 -16.65 -40.40
N VAL A 10 -89.07 -16.73 -39.32
CA VAL A 10 -89.17 -17.21 -37.93
C VAL A 10 -87.83 -16.88 -37.22
N GLU A 11 -87.85 -16.79 -35.88
CA GLU A 11 -86.75 -16.95 -34.89
C GLU A 11 -85.50 -16.03 -34.88
N SER A 12 -85.46 -15.20 -33.81
CA SER A 12 -84.39 -14.92 -32.81
C SER A 12 -82.98 -15.56 -32.94
N PRO A 13 -82.00 -15.20 -32.08
CA PRO A 13 -81.40 -13.88 -31.78
C PRO A 13 -79.84 -13.96 -31.70
N GLU A 14 -79.05 -12.99 -32.15
CA GLU A 14 -77.59 -12.91 -31.83
C GLU A 14 -77.02 -11.60 -32.41
N SER A 15 -76.07 -10.87 -31.84
CA SER A 15 -75.05 -11.18 -30.84
C SER A 15 -74.54 -9.86 -30.22
N ILE A 16 -74.14 -9.92 -28.96
CA ILE A 16 -73.60 -8.83 -28.14
C ILE A 16 -72.15 -8.55 -28.60
N PRO A 17 -71.70 -7.28 -28.78
CA PRO A 17 -70.30 -7.00 -29.09
C PRO A 17 -69.39 -7.42 -27.93
N LEU A 18 -68.37 -8.23 -28.26
CA LEU A 18 -67.34 -8.75 -27.38
C LEU A 18 -66.72 -7.67 -26.49
N GLU A 19 -66.75 -7.89 -25.18
CA GLU A 19 -65.87 -7.20 -24.22
C GLU A 19 -64.41 -7.42 -24.65
N GLU A 20 -63.69 -6.33 -24.87
CA GLU A 20 -62.23 -6.35 -24.93
C GLU A 20 -61.71 -6.94 -23.62
N VAL A 21 -61.16 -8.15 -23.72
CA VAL A 21 -60.40 -8.77 -22.64
C VAL A 21 -59.17 -7.90 -22.41
N PHE A 22 -59.25 -7.04 -21.40
CA PHE A 22 -58.09 -6.32 -20.89
C PHE A 22 -57.20 -7.36 -20.20
N GLU A 23 -56.25 -7.93 -20.95
CA GLU A 23 -55.21 -8.76 -20.36
C GLU A 23 -54.46 -7.93 -19.30
N PRO A 24 -54.44 -8.35 -18.03
CA PRO A 24 -53.69 -7.64 -17.02
C PRO A 24 -52.19 -7.69 -17.41
N PRO A 25 -51.45 -6.58 -17.28
CA PRO A 25 -50.04 -6.57 -17.61
C PRO A 25 -49.33 -7.62 -16.76
N ALA A 26 -48.61 -8.53 -17.42
CA ALA A 26 -47.84 -9.59 -16.77
C ALA A 26 -47.05 -9.00 -15.60
N ALA A 27 -47.32 -9.52 -14.40
CA ALA A 27 -46.66 -9.10 -13.18
C ALA A 27 -45.14 -9.13 -13.40
N ARG A 28 -44.49 -7.96 -13.30
CA ARG A 28 -43.03 -7.89 -13.23
C ARG A 28 -42.58 -8.83 -12.10
N PRO A 29 -41.53 -9.66 -12.31
CA PRO A 29 -40.99 -10.47 -11.23
C PRO A 29 -40.72 -9.55 -10.04
N PRO A 30 -41.14 -9.91 -8.81
CA PRO A 30 -40.74 -9.13 -7.64
C PRO A 30 -39.22 -9.07 -7.65
N ALA A 31 -38.66 -7.86 -7.64
CA ALA A 31 -37.23 -7.67 -7.38
C ALA A 31 -36.90 -8.55 -6.17
N ALA A 32 -35.99 -9.52 -6.35
CA ALA A 32 -35.67 -10.50 -5.33
C ALA A 32 -35.33 -9.74 -4.04
N ARG A 33 -36.26 -9.76 -3.09
CA ARG A 33 -36.02 -9.20 -1.76
C ARG A 33 -35.07 -10.19 -1.12
N GLU A 34 -33.82 -9.78 -0.93
CA GLU A 34 -32.85 -10.57 -0.16
C GLU A 34 -33.52 -11.02 1.13
N SER A 35 -33.49 -12.32 1.39
CA SER A 35 -34.17 -12.83 2.57
C SER A 35 -33.44 -12.35 3.81
N THR A 36 -34.16 -12.20 4.92
CA THR A 36 -33.54 -11.84 6.20
C THR A 36 -32.43 -12.85 6.58
N ASP A 37 -32.55 -14.12 6.19
CA ASP A 37 -31.51 -15.14 6.43
C ASP A 37 -30.25 -14.86 5.60
N ASP A 38 -30.40 -14.44 4.34
CA ASP A 38 -29.26 -14.06 3.49
C ASP A 38 -28.52 -12.86 4.06
N LEU A 39 -29.25 -11.84 4.51
CA LEU A 39 -28.68 -10.66 5.18
C LEU A 39 -27.91 -11.05 6.46
N VAL A 40 -28.48 -11.94 7.27
CA VAL A 40 -27.82 -12.45 8.49
C VAL A 40 -26.55 -13.23 8.15
N ARG A 41 -26.53 -14.03 7.08
CA ARG A 41 -25.33 -14.74 6.62
C ARG A 41 -24.23 -13.79 6.18
N VAL A 42 -24.57 -12.75 5.41
CA VAL A 42 -23.62 -11.70 5.01
C VAL A 42 -23.02 -11.02 6.24
N LEU A 43 -23.85 -10.62 7.21
CA LEU A 43 -23.37 -10.00 8.45
C LEU A 43 -22.48 -10.92 9.29
N ARG A 44 -22.77 -12.22 9.34
CA ARG A 44 -21.92 -13.20 10.02
C ARG A 44 -20.54 -13.30 9.36
N LYS A 45 -20.50 -13.34 8.03
CA LYS A 45 -19.24 -13.35 7.27
C LYS A 45 -18.47 -12.05 7.49
N VAL A 46 -19.12 -10.89 7.40
CA VAL A 46 -18.49 -9.60 7.68
C VAL A 46 -17.90 -9.55 9.08
N ARG A 47 -18.61 -10.07 10.10
CA ARG A 47 -18.09 -10.15 11.47
C ARG A 47 -16.84 -11.03 11.56
N GLU A 48 -16.82 -12.16 10.85
CA GLU A 48 -15.66 -13.05 10.78
C GLU A 48 -14.47 -12.38 10.09
N ASP A 49 -14.70 -11.78 8.93
CA ASP A 49 -13.68 -11.05 8.15
C ASP A 49 -13.08 -9.89 8.98
N VAL A 50 -13.93 -9.13 9.71
CA VAL A 50 -13.48 -8.08 10.63
C VAL A 50 -12.62 -8.65 11.76
N GLY A 51 -12.97 -9.81 12.31
CA GLY A 51 -12.16 -10.49 13.31
C GLY A 51 -10.77 -10.83 12.78
N GLN A 52 -10.69 -11.42 11.58
CA GLN A 52 -9.43 -11.76 10.93
C GLN A 52 -8.58 -10.53 10.62
N ILE A 53 -9.19 -9.43 10.16
CA ILE A 53 -8.48 -8.17 9.90
C ILE A 53 -7.85 -7.62 11.18
N CYS A 54 -8.57 -7.64 12.30
CA CYS A 54 -8.03 -7.18 13.59
C CYS A 54 -6.82 -8.03 14.04
N GLU A 55 -6.89 -9.34 13.86
CA GLU A 55 -5.78 -10.26 14.15
C GLU A 55 -4.57 -9.95 13.27
N LEU A 56 -4.76 -9.89 11.95
CA LEU A 56 -3.70 -9.59 10.97
C LEU A 56 -3.06 -8.22 11.23
N SER A 57 -3.85 -7.18 11.51
CA SER A 57 -3.34 -5.83 11.78
C SER A 57 -2.47 -5.81 13.05
N SER A 58 -2.86 -6.59 14.07
CA SER A 58 -2.08 -6.73 15.31
C SER A 58 -0.79 -7.51 15.11
N GLU A 59 -0.76 -8.48 14.19
CA GLU A 59 0.45 -9.21 13.82
C GLU A 59 1.38 -8.34 12.97
N GLU A 60 0.83 -7.62 11.99
CA GLU A 60 1.58 -6.71 11.13
C GLU A 60 2.32 -5.66 11.96
N GLU A 61 1.67 -5.07 12.96
CA GLU A 61 2.31 -4.11 13.86
C GLU A 61 3.58 -4.68 14.53
N LYS A 62 3.49 -5.89 15.09
CA LYS A 62 4.64 -6.56 15.72
C LYS A 62 5.76 -6.84 14.71
N VAL A 63 5.40 -7.23 13.49
CA VAL A 63 6.36 -7.47 12.41
C VAL A 63 7.05 -6.17 12.01
N VAL A 64 6.30 -5.07 11.86
CA VAL A 64 6.83 -3.74 11.51
C VAL A 64 7.75 -3.21 12.61
N GLU A 65 7.39 -3.36 13.87
CA GLU A 65 8.25 -2.97 15.01
C GLU A 65 9.58 -3.74 14.99
N ALA A 66 9.52 -5.06 14.86
CA ALA A 66 10.70 -5.92 14.84
C ALA A 66 11.59 -5.63 13.62
N PHE A 67 10.97 -5.46 12.44
CA PHE A 67 11.63 -5.08 11.21
C PHE A 67 12.34 -3.74 11.35
N SER A 68 11.63 -2.72 11.83
CA SER A 68 12.16 -1.37 12.01
C SER A 68 13.38 -1.42 12.92
N LEU A 69 13.28 -2.07 14.09
CA LEU A 69 14.41 -2.23 15.01
C LEU A 69 15.63 -2.89 14.34
N ALA A 70 15.42 -3.93 13.53
CA ALA A 70 16.49 -4.62 12.81
C ALA A 70 17.13 -3.71 11.75
N LEU A 71 16.31 -3.02 10.94
CA LEU A 71 16.76 -2.10 9.91
C LEU A 71 17.59 -0.96 10.53
N LEU A 72 17.11 -0.36 11.62
CA LEU A 72 17.81 0.71 12.32
C LEU A 72 19.18 0.25 12.84
N ARG A 73 19.25 -0.93 13.44
CA ARG A 73 20.51 -1.51 13.92
C ARG A 73 21.50 -1.74 12.79
N LEU A 74 21.03 -2.16 11.62
CA LEU A 74 21.85 -2.37 10.43
C LEU A 74 22.34 -1.04 9.84
N MET A 75 21.48 -0.02 9.77
CA MET A 75 21.83 1.28 9.18
C MET A 75 22.84 2.07 10.02
N ARG A 76 22.70 2.10 11.34
CA ARG A 76 23.53 2.92 12.25
C ARG A 76 25.06 2.86 11.99
N PRO A 77 25.70 1.69 11.86
CA PRO A 77 27.13 1.63 11.58
C PRO A 77 27.51 1.92 10.12
N LEU A 78 26.55 1.86 9.20
CA LEU A 78 26.79 1.91 7.76
C LEU A 78 26.57 3.31 7.16
N ALA A 79 25.46 3.97 7.48
CA ALA A 79 25.07 5.23 6.87
C ALA A 79 24.20 6.09 7.78
N ARG A 80 24.30 7.42 7.63
CA ARG A 80 23.40 8.39 8.30
C ARG A 80 22.04 8.51 7.62
N ALA A 81 22.00 8.20 6.34
CA ALA A 81 20.82 8.20 5.50
C ALA A 81 21.09 7.28 4.31
N ILE A 82 20.06 6.63 3.78
CA ILE A 82 20.15 5.85 2.53
C ILE A 82 19.22 6.51 1.52
N PRO A 83 19.72 6.89 0.33
CA PRO A 83 18.87 7.49 -0.69
C PRO A 83 17.84 6.48 -1.17
N VAL A 84 16.61 6.93 -1.31
CA VAL A 84 15.50 6.19 -1.92
C VAL A 84 15.27 6.77 -3.30
N ASP A 85 15.12 5.90 -4.30
CA ASP A 85 14.83 6.35 -5.66
C ASP A 85 13.41 6.95 -5.70
N PRO A 86 13.22 8.22 -6.13
CA PRO A 86 11.89 8.81 -6.25
C PRO A 86 10.93 7.98 -7.13
N SER A 87 11.45 7.25 -8.12
CA SER A 87 10.63 6.35 -8.96
C SER A 87 10.07 5.13 -8.24
N ALA A 88 10.63 4.80 -7.07
CA ALA A 88 10.14 3.72 -6.21
C ALA A 88 9.06 4.20 -5.23
N LEU A 89 8.72 5.49 -5.24
CA LEU A 89 7.73 6.09 -4.33
C LEU A 89 6.36 6.23 -5.02
N PRO A 90 5.26 6.12 -4.26
CA PRO A 90 3.91 6.37 -4.74
C PRO A 90 3.80 7.77 -5.38
N ARG A 91 3.07 7.88 -6.51
CA ARG A 91 2.91 9.15 -7.23
C ARG A 91 2.03 10.13 -6.46
N GLU A 92 1.21 9.63 -5.55
CA GLU A 92 0.28 10.36 -4.70
C GLU A 92 1.01 11.31 -3.73
N LEU A 93 2.29 11.05 -3.44
CA LEU A 93 3.14 11.96 -2.66
C LEU A 93 3.45 13.27 -3.40
N GLY A 94 3.28 13.31 -4.73
CA GLY A 94 3.59 14.47 -5.56
C GLY A 94 4.96 14.39 -6.23
N GLU A 95 5.46 15.53 -6.74
CA GLU A 95 6.73 15.59 -7.45
C GLU A 95 7.92 15.67 -6.49
N ILE A 96 8.57 14.52 -6.29
CA ILE A 96 9.70 14.35 -5.38
C ILE A 96 11.02 14.61 -6.11
N GLU A 97 11.83 15.53 -5.59
CA GLU A 97 13.19 15.77 -6.06
C GLU A 97 14.16 14.73 -5.47
N ARG A 98 14.08 14.51 -4.14
CA ARG A 98 14.95 13.56 -3.42
C ARG A 98 14.22 12.91 -2.26
N ALA A 99 14.60 11.68 -1.95
CA ALA A 99 14.11 10.99 -0.77
C ALA A 99 15.22 10.20 -0.09
N ASN A 100 15.20 10.13 1.24
CA ASN A 100 16.18 9.38 2.02
C ASN A 100 15.51 8.75 3.24
N ILE A 101 15.78 7.47 3.50
CA ILE A 101 15.44 6.85 4.78
C ILE A 101 16.56 7.13 5.79
N ILE A 102 16.18 7.45 7.03
CA ILE A 102 17.13 7.71 8.12
C ILE A 102 17.06 6.63 9.22
N PRO A 103 18.12 6.44 10.03
CA PRO A 103 18.17 5.49 11.15
C PRO A 103 17.20 5.75 12.32
N LYS A 104 16.15 6.55 12.11
CA LYS A 104 15.01 6.72 13.02
C LYS A 104 13.76 5.97 12.55
N GLY A 105 13.68 5.60 11.28
CA GLY A 105 12.48 5.01 10.67
C GLY A 105 11.78 5.97 9.72
N ASP A 106 12.19 7.24 9.71
CA ASP A 106 11.55 8.26 8.87
C ASP A 106 12.07 8.23 7.42
N LEU A 107 11.16 8.49 6.48
CA LEU A 107 11.47 8.90 5.13
C LEU A 107 11.50 10.43 5.06
N ILE A 108 12.67 11.00 4.78
CA ILE A 108 12.83 12.42 4.52
C ILE A 108 12.66 12.66 3.03
N VAL A 109 11.65 13.45 2.67
CA VAL A 109 11.30 13.78 1.29
C VAL A 109 11.57 15.27 1.05
N LEU A 110 12.27 15.57 -0.04
CA LEU A 110 12.40 16.92 -0.60
C LEU A 110 11.56 16.96 -1.88
N TYR A 111 10.54 17.80 -1.86
CA TYR A 111 9.68 18.05 -3.00
C TYR A 111 10.29 19.06 -3.96
N SER A 112 9.86 19.03 -5.21
CA SER A 112 10.35 19.93 -6.26
C SER A 112 10.01 21.40 -6.02
N ASP A 113 9.04 21.68 -5.16
CA ASP A 113 8.69 23.04 -4.69
C ASP A 113 9.56 23.52 -3.52
N GLY A 114 10.56 22.73 -3.10
CA GLY A 114 11.47 23.04 -2.00
C GLY A 114 10.94 22.69 -0.62
N ARG A 115 9.71 22.16 -0.48
CA ARG A 115 9.21 21.67 0.81
C ARG A 115 9.96 20.40 1.21
N MET A 116 10.23 20.29 2.51
CA MET A 116 10.80 19.10 3.10
C MET A 116 9.81 18.50 4.11
N GLU A 117 9.60 17.21 4.02
CA GLU A 117 8.70 16.46 4.90
C GLU A 117 9.43 15.27 5.51
N SER A 118 9.05 14.92 6.75
CA SER A 118 9.50 13.73 7.46
C SER A 118 8.30 12.83 7.67
N ILE A 119 8.29 11.68 7.02
CA ILE A 119 7.19 10.71 7.06
C ILE A 119 7.64 9.53 7.91
N ASP A 120 6.97 9.29 9.03
CA ASP A 120 7.22 8.11 9.87
C ASP A 120 6.73 6.85 9.15
N LEU A 121 7.65 5.98 8.74
CA LEU A 121 7.31 4.74 8.04
C LEU A 121 6.79 3.64 8.98
N GLY A 122 6.89 3.82 10.29
CA GLY A 122 6.30 2.91 11.29
C GLY A 122 4.81 3.14 11.49
N ASP A 123 4.28 4.32 11.12
CA ASP A 123 2.85 4.64 11.20
C ASP A 123 2.04 3.69 10.30
N GLU A 124 0.95 3.13 10.83
CA GLU A 124 0.04 2.21 10.14
C GLU A 124 -0.42 2.74 8.77
N LYS A 125 -0.66 4.05 8.65
CA LYS A 125 -1.11 4.65 7.39
C LYS A 125 -0.03 4.64 6.28
N ASN A 126 1.21 4.38 6.65
CA ASN A 126 2.38 4.40 5.77
C ASN A 126 2.96 3.00 5.51
N ARG A 127 2.29 1.90 5.91
CA ARG A 127 2.82 0.53 5.75
C ARG A 127 3.09 0.14 4.29
N ASP A 128 2.24 0.53 3.36
CA ASP A 128 2.50 0.31 1.92
C ASP A 128 3.72 1.08 1.43
N LEU A 129 3.88 2.33 1.89
CA LEU A 129 5.05 3.16 1.60
C LEU A 129 6.33 2.53 2.18
N LEU A 130 6.28 2.03 3.42
CA LEU A 130 7.36 1.30 4.06
C LEU A 130 7.81 0.12 3.18
N VAL A 131 6.88 -0.71 2.72
CA VAL A 131 7.20 -1.87 1.86
C VAL A 131 7.90 -1.42 0.57
N GLY A 132 7.41 -0.36 -0.08
CA GLY A 132 8.03 0.20 -1.29
C GLY A 132 9.46 0.70 -1.05
N VAL A 133 9.65 1.50 0.01
CA VAL A 133 10.95 2.03 0.41
C VAL A 133 11.93 0.90 0.71
N VAL A 134 11.51 -0.10 1.48
CA VAL A 134 12.35 -1.24 1.89
C VAL A 134 12.80 -2.05 0.68
N ARG A 135 11.91 -2.31 -0.29
CA ARG A 135 12.28 -3.00 -1.54
C ARG A 135 13.37 -2.26 -2.31
N ASN A 136 13.35 -0.93 -2.31
CA ASN A 136 14.37 -0.11 -2.96
C ASN A 136 15.70 -0.06 -2.18
N VAL A 137 15.61 -0.07 -0.85
CA VAL A 137 16.75 0.14 0.05
C VAL A 137 17.54 -1.15 0.29
N LEU A 138 16.87 -2.30 0.43
CA LEU A 138 17.52 -3.57 0.78
C LEU A 138 18.70 -3.94 -0.14
N PRO A 139 18.60 -3.82 -1.48
CA PRO A 139 19.72 -4.14 -2.38
C PRO A 139 20.95 -3.24 -2.17
N LYS A 140 20.79 -2.04 -1.60
CA LYS A 140 21.88 -1.06 -1.43
C LYS A 140 22.82 -1.40 -0.28
N PHE A 141 22.41 -2.26 0.66
CA PHE A 141 23.20 -2.58 1.85
C PHE A 141 24.56 -3.21 1.54
N ASN A 142 24.66 -4.07 0.53
CA ASN A 142 25.94 -4.68 0.17
C ASN A 142 26.99 -3.61 -0.18
N GLY A 143 26.59 -2.63 -1.00
CA GLY A 143 27.44 -1.49 -1.34
C GLY A 143 27.86 -0.67 -0.12
N LEU A 144 26.93 -0.42 0.80
CA LEU A 144 27.22 0.32 2.04
C LEU A 144 28.21 -0.41 2.95
N VAL A 145 28.10 -1.75 3.05
CA VAL A 145 29.05 -2.58 3.82
C VAL A 145 30.44 -2.52 3.18
N THR A 146 30.53 -2.70 1.87
CA THR A 146 31.80 -2.63 1.13
C THR A 146 32.46 -1.26 1.29
N GLU A 147 31.69 -0.17 1.14
CA GLU A 147 32.19 1.20 1.29
C GLU A 147 32.65 1.47 2.74
N ARG A 148 31.89 1.00 3.73
CA ARG A 148 32.25 1.14 5.15
C ARG A 148 33.55 0.42 5.46
N ARG A 149 33.74 -0.80 4.96
CA ARG A 149 34.97 -1.58 5.11
C ARG A 149 36.16 -0.85 4.49
N ALA A 150 36.06 -0.44 3.23
CA ALA A 150 37.14 0.26 2.55
C ALA A 150 37.54 1.57 3.25
N ARG A 151 36.56 2.31 3.80
CA ARG A 151 36.85 3.51 4.62
C ARG A 151 37.49 3.19 5.97
N LEU A 152 37.23 2.03 6.56
CA LEU A 152 37.93 1.60 7.77
C LEU A 152 39.37 1.24 7.45
N GLU A 153 39.61 0.44 6.42
CA GLU A 153 40.94 0.03 5.97
C GLU A 153 41.82 1.27 5.68
N LYS A 154 41.34 2.21 4.85
CA LYS A 154 42.07 3.45 4.55
C LYS A 154 42.43 4.27 5.79
N ARG A 155 41.53 4.32 6.78
CA ARG A 155 41.79 5.05 8.03
C ARG A 155 42.83 4.32 8.89
N MET A 156 42.77 3.00 8.94
CA MET A 156 43.76 2.19 9.65
C MET A 156 45.15 2.34 9.05
N ASP A 157 45.26 2.27 7.72
CA ASP A 157 46.54 2.44 7.02
C ASP A 157 47.15 3.80 7.30
N PHE A 158 46.34 4.87 7.21
CA PHE A 158 46.78 6.23 7.52
C PHE A 158 47.26 6.34 8.98
N LEU A 159 46.46 5.88 9.94
CA LEU A 159 46.81 5.96 11.36
C LEU A 159 48.05 5.15 11.69
N ALA A 160 48.23 3.97 11.09
CA ALA A 160 49.42 3.16 11.26
C ALA A 160 50.67 3.86 10.73
N ALA A 161 50.60 4.47 9.54
CA ALA A 161 51.70 5.23 8.95
C ALA A 161 52.10 6.43 9.82
N ILE A 162 51.14 7.24 10.24
CA ILE A 162 51.40 8.39 11.12
C ILE A 162 51.97 7.95 12.47
N THR A 163 51.42 6.88 13.05
CA THR A 163 51.91 6.35 14.34
C THR A 163 53.36 5.90 14.24
N LYS A 164 53.74 5.23 13.14
CA LYS A 164 55.12 4.80 12.91
C LYS A 164 56.08 5.98 12.83
N GLU A 165 55.72 7.05 12.10
CA GLU A 165 56.58 8.23 12.03
C GLU A 165 56.70 8.95 13.38
N LEU A 166 55.62 9.03 14.16
CA LEU A 166 55.68 9.58 15.52
C LEU A 166 56.59 8.74 16.43
N GLN A 167 56.56 7.41 16.31
CA GLN A 167 57.46 6.51 17.04
C GLN A 167 58.93 6.73 16.63
N ASN A 168 59.22 6.80 15.33
CA ASN A 168 60.58 7.08 14.84
C ASN A 168 61.13 8.40 15.40
N ILE A 169 60.30 9.45 15.44
CA ILE A 169 60.68 10.75 16.01
C ILE A 169 60.99 10.61 17.50
N ALA A 170 60.13 9.94 18.27
CA ALA A 170 60.31 9.74 19.70
C ALA A 170 61.58 8.92 20.03
N GLU A 171 61.88 7.91 19.23
CA GLU A 171 63.11 7.11 19.35
C GLU A 171 64.35 7.96 19.06
N ALA A 172 64.34 8.77 17.99
CA ALA A 172 65.45 9.64 17.65
C ALA A 172 65.78 10.66 18.76
N PHE A 173 64.76 11.26 19.39
CA PHE A 173 64.96 12.13 20.56
C PHE A 173 65.56 11.37 21.74
N SER A 174 65.10 10.15 21.98
CA SER A 174 65.58 9.32 23.09
C SER A 174 67.04 8.89 22.90
N SER A 175 67.46 8.60 21.66
CA SER A 175 68.85 8.26 21.31
C SER A 175 69.80 9.46 21.23
N ALA A 176 69.29 10.69 21.09
CA ALA A 176 70.12 11.90 21.02
C ALA A 176 70.42 12.52 22.39
N ILE A 177 69.63 12.18 23.42
CA ILE A 177 69.73 12.75 24.78
C ILE A 177 70.32 11.73 25.79
N GLY A 178 70.36 10.44 25.43
CA GLY A 178 71.03 9.38 26.20
C GLY A 178 72.46 9.14 25.73
#